data_AF-A0A6A6E2K2-F1
#
_entry.id   AF-A0A6A6E2K2-F1
#
_cell.length_a   1.000
_cell.length_b   1.000
_cell.length_c   1.000
_cell.angle_alpha   90.00
_cell.angle_beta   90.00
_cell.angle_gamma   90.00
#
_symmetry.space_group_name_H-M   'P 1'
#
loop_
_entity.id
_entity.type
_entity.pdbx_description
1 polymer ?
#
loop_
_entity_poly.entity_id
_entity_poly.type
_entity_poly.pdbx_seq_one_letter_code
_entity_poly.pdbx_strand_id
1 'polypeptide(L)'
;TFRDAVHVIRCLQIPYLWIDALCIVQGDKKDWAFEAERMADYYGNATITIAATRASDGEAGCFVDRNIFLARPCRLNWHHSKQGALNPEKGAVFACYSPYGAPLRDPQETRSLPLYQRGWTFQEELLS
;
A
#
# COMPACT_ATOMS: atom_id res chain seq x y z
N THR A 1 10.37 6.73 -2.06
CA THR A 1 11.51 6.83 -2.97
C THR A 1 11.86 5.45 -3.47
N PHE A 2 12.65 5.33 -4.54
CA PHE A 2 13.16 4.03 -4.96
C PHE A 2 14.02 3.36 -3.86
N ARG A 3 14.73 4.15 -3.04
CA ARG A 3 15.47 3.64 -1.88
C ARG A 3 14.55 3.04 -0.83
N ASP A 4 13.38 3.62 -0.60
CA ASP A 4 12.39 3.08 0.31
C ASP A 4 11.84 1.74 -0.19
N ALA A 5 11.56 1.63 -1.50
CA ALA A 5 11.14 0.36 -2.10
C ALA A 5 12.21 -0.74 -1.92
N VAL A 6 13.49 -0.40 -2.14
CA VAL A 6 14.63 -1.29 -1.86
C VAL A 6 14.72 -1.67 -0.38
N HIS A 7 14.41 -0.74 0.53
CA HIS A 7 14.38 -1.04 1.96
C HIS A 7 13.28 -2.06 2.28
N VAL A 8 12.06 -1.85 1.75
CA VAL A 8 10.92 -2.76 1.95
C VAL A 8 11.23 -4.17 1.47
N ILE A 9 11.71 -4.35 0.24
CA ILE A 9 11.99 -5.70 -0.29
C ILE A 9 13.09 -6.43 0.48
N ARG A 10 14.12 -5.70 0.95
CA ARG A 10 15.19 -6.29 1.78
C ARG A 10 14.67 -6.74 3.13
N CYS A 11 13.79 -5.97 3.77
CA CYS A 11 13.13 -6.37 5.01
C CYS A 11 12.25 -7.61 4.82
N LEU A 12 11.63 -7.76 3.65
CA LEU A 12 10.81 -8.92 3.29
C LEU A 12 11.64 -10.09 2.71
N GLN A 13 12.96 -9.95 2.63
CA GLN A 13 13.88 -10.95 2.06
C GLN A 13 13.55 -11.34 0.62
N ILE A 14 12.97 -10.42 -0.16
CA ILE A 14 12.69 -10.59 -1.59
C ILE A 14 13.91 -10.09 -2.37
N PRO A 15 14.55 -10.95 -3.19
CA PRO A 15 15.84 -10.62 -3.82
C PRO A 15 15.75 -9.71 -5.05
N TYR A 16 14.57 -9.63 -5.68
CA TYR A 16 14.37 -8.90 -6.93
C TYR A 16 13.32 -7.80 -6.77
N LEU A 17 13.57 -6.68 -7.43
CA LEU A 17 12.67 -5.54 -7.50
C LEU A 17 12.69 -5.01 -8.93
N TRP A 18 11.51 -4.89 -9.51
CA TRP A 18 11.31 -4.27 -10.81
C TRP A 18 10.67 -2.89 -10.62
N ILE A 19 11.25 -1.88 -11.25
CA ILE A 19 10.75 -0.49 -11.28
C ILE A 19 10.90 -0.01 -12.72
N ASP A 20 9.80 0.35 -13.37
CA ASP A 20 9.76 0.82 -14.76
C ASP A 20 10.85 1.85 -15.10
N ALA A 21 11.01 2.87 -14.25
CA ALA A 21 11.98 3.94 -14.43
C ALA A 21 13.46 3.49 -14.33
N LEU A 22 13.72 2.30 -13.78
CA LEU A 22 15.08 1.75 -13.62
C LEU A 22 15.34 0.55 -14.53
N CYS A 23 14.31 -0.24 -14.83
CA CYS A 23 14.41 -1.48 -15.59
C CYS A 23 14.18 -1.27 -17.09
N ILE A 24 13.50 -0.19 -17.49
CA ILE A 24 13.30 0.17 -18.90
C ILE A 24 14.34 1.22 -19.30
N VAL A 25 15.02 0.97 -20.43
CA VAL A 25 16.03 1.88 -20.99
C VAL A 25 15.35 3.12 -21.55
N GLN A 26 15.54 4.24 -20.87
CA GLN A 26 14.93 5.52 -21.24
C GLN A 26 15.46 6.01 -22.59
N GLY A 27 14.56 6.36 -23.50
CA GLY A 27 14.88 6.83 -24.85
C GLY A 27 15.06 5.72 -25.90
N ASP A 28 15.06 4.45 -25.50
CA ASP A 28 15.05 3.32 -26.43
C ASP A 28 13.62 2.84 -26.70
N LYS A 29 13.13 3.10 -27.91
CA LYS A 29 11.77 2.69 -28.32
C LYS A 29 11.62 1.17 -28.45
N LYS A 30 12.69 0.44 -28.76
CA LYS A 30 12.64 -1.03 -28.91
C LYS A 30 12.55 -1.68 -27.54
N ASP A 31 13.38 -1.23 -26.61
CA ASP A 31 13.35 -1.70 -25.23
C ASP A 31 12.01 -1.37 -24.57
N TRP A 32 11.53 -0.13 -24.74
CA TRP A 32 10.20 0.26 -24.26
C TRP A 32 9.08 -0.64 -24.80
N ALA A 33 9.08 -0.93 -26.11
CA ALA A 33 8.05 -1.80 -26.69
C ALA A 33 8.12 -3.23 -26.14
N PHE A 34 9.35 -3.76 -25.99
CA PHE A 34 9.58 -5.09 -25.44
C PHE A 34 9.13 -5.22 -23.97
N GLU A 35 9.43 -4.22 -23.14
CA GLU A 35 9.04 -4.20 -21.73
C GLU A 35 7.56 -3.90 -21.54
N ALA A 36 6.97 -3.03 -22.37
CA ALA A 36 5.55 -2.70 -22.33
C ALA A 36 4.65 -3.91 -22.59
N GLU A 37 5.01 -4.79 -23.54
CA GLU A 37 4.29 -6.04 -23.82
C GLU A 37 4.30 -7.00 -22.61
N ARG A 38 5.33 -6.92 -21.75
CA ARG A 38 5.54 -7.79 -20.60
C ARG A 38 5.03 -7.21 -19.28
N MET A 39 4.49 -5.98 -19.27
CA MET A 39 4.00 -5.36 -18.04
C MET A 39 2.96 -6.24 -17.32
N ALA A 40 2.10 -6.92 -18.07
CA ALA A 40 1.12 -7.82 -17.47
C ALA A 40 1.77 -9.03 -16.78
N ASP A 41 2.86 -9.56 -17.32
CA ASP A 41 3.61 -10.65 -16.71
C ASP A 41 4.36 -10.18 -15.46
N TYR A 42 4.88 -8.95 -15.44
CA TYR A 42 5.57 -8.40 -14.28
C TYR A 42 4.64 -8.23 -13.08
N TYR A 43 3.47 -7.61 -13.28
CA TYR A 43 2.49 -7.44 -12.22
C TYR A 43 1.80 -8.76 -11.86
N GLY A 44 1.34 -9.52 -12.86
CA GLY A 44 0.61 -10.78 -12.66
C GLY A 44 1.40 -11.90 -12.00
N ASN A 45 2.75 -11.86 -12.07
CA ASN A 45 3.62 -12.84 -11.41
C ASN A 45 4.43 -12.24 -10.26
N ALA A 46 4.14 -11.00 -9.84
CA ALA A 46 4.82 -10.39 -8.70
C ALA A 46 4.46 -11.12 -7.40
N THR A 47 5.43 -11.29 -6.50
CA THR A 47 5.14 -11.80 -5.15
C THR A 47 4.37 -10.76 -4.33
N ILE A 48 4.70 -9.48 -4.52
CA ILE A 48 4.02 -8.33 -3.93
C ILE A 48 4.14 -7.14 -4.89
N THR A 49 3.17 -6.23 -4.83
CA THR A 49 3.25 -4.91 -5.47
C THR A 49 3.29 -3.83 -4.41
N ILE A 50 4.29 -2.93 -4.48
CA ILE A 50 4.44 -1.82 -3.54
C ILE A 50 3.77 -0.57 -4.14
N ALA A 51 2.62 -0.19 -3.60
CA ALA A 51 1.89 1.01 -4.03
C ALA A 51 2.05 2.16 -3.02
N ALA A 52 2.80 3.19 -3.38
CA ALA A 52 2.91 4.42 -2.59
C ALA A 52 1.78 5.40 -2.94
N THR A 53 0.54 5.09 -2.52
CA THR A 53 -0.68 5.78 -2.99
C THR A 53 -0.70 7.30 -2.81
N ARG A 54 0.00 7.82 -1.78
CA ARG A 54 0.10 9.26 -1.49
C ARG A 54 1.28 9.98 -2.15
N ALA A 55 2.17 9.25 -2.81
CA ALA A 55 3.33 9.82 -3.49
C ALA A 55 2.94 10.27 -4.90
N SER A 56 3.28 11.51 -5.26
CA SER A 56 3.10 12.03 -6.62
C SER A 56 4.04 11.38 -7.64
N ASP A 57 5.21 10.96 -7.18
CA ASP A 57 6.33 10.53 -8.01
C ASP A 57 7.32 9.65 -7.20
N GLY A 58 8.42 9.25 -7.86
CA GLY A 58 9.48 8.45 -7.27
C GLY A 58 10.34 9.17 -6.21
N GLU A 59 10.18 10.49 -6.03
CA GLU A 59 10.94 11.29 -5.06
C GLU A 59 10.21 11.45 -3.73
N ALA A 60 8.88 11.39 -3.72
CA ALA A 60 8.08 11.73 -2.53
C ALA A 60 8.22 10.77 -1.32
N GLY A 61 8.48 9.47 -1.52
CA GLY A 61 8.60 8.53 -0.38
C GLY A 61 7.61 7.37 -0.38
N CYS A 62 7.95 6.25 0.25
CA CYS A 62 6.96 5.23 0.63
C CYS A 62 6.52 5.36 2.10
N PHE A 63 7.29 6.10 2.90
CA PHE A 63 7.10 6.21 4.34
C PHE A 63 6.61 7.61 4.70
N VAL A 64 5.83 7.67 5.79
CA VAL A 64 5.41 8.91 6.42
C VAL A 64 5.78 8.85 7.90
N ASP A 65 6.15 9.99 8.47
CA ASP A 65 6.38 10.06 9.90
C ASP A 65 5.06 9.79 10.63
N ARG A 66 5.13 8.84 11.57
CA ARG A 66 3.99 8.46 12.41
C ARG A 66 4.25 8.98 13.81
N ASN A 67 3.34 9.84 14.28
CA ASN A 67 3.33 10.21 15.70
C ASN A 67 2.83 8.99 16.51
N ILE A 68 3.75 8.32 17.19
CA ILE A 68 3.46 7.13 17.99
C ILE A 68 2.50 7.39 19.15
N PHE A 69 2.39 8.64 19.62
CA PHE A 69 1.45 9.01 20.68
C PHE A 69 0.01 9.09 20.15
N LEU A 70 -0.17 9.42 18.87
CA LEU A 70 -1.47 9.41 18.19
C LEU A 70 -1.86 8.01 17.71
N ALA A 71 -0.88 7.25 17.20
CA ALA A 71 -1.12 5.91 16.64
C ALA A 71 -1.16 4.79 17.70
N ARG A 72 -1.02 5.12 18.99
CA ARG A 72 -1.01 4.14 20.08
C ARG A 72 -2.38 3.47 20.19
N PRO A 73 -2.46 2.11 20.08
CA PRO A 73 -3.72 1.41 20.28
C PRO A 73 -4.20 1.58 21.72
N CYS A 74 -5.39 2.15 21.89
CA CYS A 74 -6.13 2.14 23.14
C CYS A 74 -6.89 0.82 23.25
N ARG A 75 -6.69 0.10 24.35
CA ARG A 75 -7.46 -1.11 24.66
C ARG A 75 -8.78 -0.73 25.32
N LEU A 76 -9.87 -0.94 24.59
CA LEU A 76 -11.23 -0.79 25.08
C LEU A 76 -11.70 -2.16 25.58
N ASN A 77 -11.99 -2.27 26.87
CA ASN A 77 -12.59 -3.48 27.41
C ASN A 77 -14.03 -3.57 26.91
N TRP A 78 -14.37 -4.67 26.25
CA TRP A 78 -15.70 -4.90 25.70
C TRP A 78 -16.38 -6.02 26.49
N HIS A 79 -17.58 -5.75 26.98
CA HIS A 79 -18.41 -6.72 27.68
C HIS A 79 -19.63 -7.01 26.83
N HIS A 80 -19.66 -8.18 26.17
CA HIS A 80 -20.82 -8.59 25.41
C HIS A 80 -21.77 -9.36 26.34
N SER A 81 -22.81 -8.68 26.82
CA SER A 81 -23.90 -9.32 27.56
C SER A 81 -25.02 -9.67 26.59
N LYS A 82 -25.14 -10.95 26.20
CA LYS A 82 -26.39 -11.42 25.60
C LYS A 82 -27.47 -11.37 26.69
N GLN A 83 -28.63 -10.78 26.42
CA GLN A 83 -29.76 -10.82 27.36
C GLN A 83 -30.04 -12.29 27.74
N GLY A 84 -29.88 -12.63 29.02
CA GLY A 84 -30.06 -13.99 29.54
C GLY A 84 -28.79 -14.86 29.65
N ALA A 85 -27.60 -14.36 29.30
CA ALA A 85 -26.35 -15.11 29.53
C ALA A 85 -25.90 -15.00 31.00
N LEU A 86 -25.76 -16.14 31.67
CA LEU A 86 -25.29 -16.24 33.06
C LEU A 86 -23.84 -15.78 33.25
N ASN A 87 -23.06 -15.70 32.17
CA ASN A 87 -21.69 -15.17 32.16
C ASN A 87 -21.51 -14.18 31.00
N PRO A 88 -21.20 -12.90 31.27
CA PRO A 88 -20.83 -11.97 30.21
C PRO A 88 -19.49 -12.39 29.59
N GLU A 89 -19.46 -12.53 28.26
CA GLU A 89 -18.22 -12.76 27.54
C GLU A 89 -17.36 -11.49 27.63
N LYS A 90 -16.13 -11.65 28.15
CA LYS A 90 -15.16 -10.56 28.26
C LYS A 90 -14.27 -10.58 27.02
N GLY A 91 -14.29 -9.49 26.27
CA GLY A 91 -13.41 -9.24 25.13
C GLY A 91 -12.63 -7.94 25.28
N ALA A 92 -11.75 -7.68 24.32
CA ALA A 92 -11.08 -6.40 24.21
C ALA A 92 -11.04 -5.99 22.73
N VAL A 93 -11.30 -4.71 22.48
CA VAL A 93 -11.13 -4.07 21.17
C VAL A 93 -9.94 -3.12 21.28
N PHE A 94 -9.06 -3.13 20.29
CA PHE A 94 -7.98 -2.15 20.19
C PHE A 94 -8.39 -1.08 19.19
N ALA A 95 -8.44 0.17 19.62
CA ALA A 95 -8.76 1.32 18.78
C ALA A 95 -7.53 2.23 18.68
N CYS A 96 -7.15 2.66 17.48
CA CYS A 96 -6.07 3.62 17.27
C CYS A 96 -6.59 4.81 16.48
N TYR A 97 -6.08 6.01 16.78
CA TYR A 97 -6.36 7.19 15.97
C TYR A 97 -5.42 7.19 14.76
N SER A 98 -6.00 7.17 13.56
CA SER A 98 -5.26 7.36 12.31
C SER A 98 -5.39 8.82 11.90
N PRO A 99 -4.32 9.65 12.01
CA PRO A 99 -4.35 11.04 11.56
C PRO A 99 -4.51 11.16 10.03
N TYR A 100 -4.26 10.08 9.29
CA TYR A 100 -4.38 10.01 7.83
C TYR A 100 -5.76 9.53 7.35
N GLY A 101 -6.78 9.61 8.21
CA GLY A 101 -8.11 9.08 7.96
C GLY A 101 -8.17 7.56 8.18
N ALA A 102 -9.39 7.05 8.35
CA ALA A 102 -9.68 5.62 8.28
C ALA A 102 -9.11 5.04 6.96
N PRO A 103 -8.86 3.72 6.84
CA PRO A 103 -8.62 3.12 5.53
C PRO A 103 -9.70 3.63 4.59
N LEU A 104 -9.28 4.20 3.46
CA LEU A 104 -10.10 4.96 2.51
C LEU A 104 -11.46 4.28 2.33
N ARG A 105 -12.43 4.69 3.15
CA ARG A 105 -13.77 4.08 3.16
C ARG A 105 -14.63 4.70 2.07
N ASP A 106 -14.24 5.89 1.63
CA ASP A 106 -14.82 6.56 0.47
C ASP A 106 -13.99 6.25 -0.80
N PRO A 107 -14.56 5.52 -1.77
CA PRO A 107 -13.93 5.29 -3.06
C PRO A 107 -13.53 6.58 -3.81
N GLN A 108 -14.22 7.70 -3.57
CA GLN A 108 -13.88 8.98 -4.19
C GLN A 108 -12.59 9.56 -3.62
N GLU A 109 -12.37 9.45 -2.31
CA GLU A 109 -11.11 9.86 -1.68
C GLU A 109 -9.94 9.00 -2.19
N THR A 110 -10.12 7.68 -2.35
CA THR A 110 -9.10 6.80 -2.94
C THR A 110 -8.69 7.26 -4.33
N ARG A 111 -9.67 7.47 -5.23
CA ARG A 111 -9.41 7.90 -6.61
C ARG A 111 -8.76 9.28 -6.69
N SER A 112 -8.92 10.10 -5.67
CA SER A 112 -8.29 11.42 -5.59
C SER A 112 -6.79 11.36 -5.24
N LEU A 113 -6.30 10.24 -4.72
CA LEU A 113 -4.90 10.13 -4.33
C LEU A 113 -3.96 10.18 -5.54
N PRO A 114 -2.76 10.76 -5.39
CA PRO A 114 -1.85 11.01 -6.51
C PRO A 114 -1.55 9.79 -7.40
N LEU A 115 -1.41 8.60 -6.81
CA LEU A 115 -1.15 7.38 -7.58
C LEU A 115 -2.27 7.11 -8.60
N TYR A 116 -3.53 7.16 -8.18
CA TYR A 116 -4.69 6.83 -9.03
C TYR A 116 -4.99 7.87 -10.10
N GLN A 117 -4.34 9.04 -10.06
CA GLN A 117 -4.43 10.04 -11.12
C GLN A 117 -3.52 9.69 -12.32
N ARG A 118 -2.68 8.66 -12.21
CA ARG A 118 -1.77 8.23 -13.28
C ARG A 118 -2.48 7.27 -14.23
N GLY A 119 -2.17 7.36 -15.53
CA GLY A 119 -2.86 6.56 -16.55
C GLY A 119 -2.66 5.05 -16.42
N TRP A 120 -1.45 4.62 -16.01
CA TRP A 120 -1.08 3.21 -15.98
C TRP A 120 -1.52 2.47 -14.71
N THR A 121 -1.83 3.17 -13.62
CA THR A 121 -2.07 2.55 -12.31
C THR A 121 -3.31 1.67 -12.24
N PHE A 122 -4.30 1.87 -13.12
CA PHE A 122 -5.46 0.98 -13.19
C PHE A 122 -5.07 -0.43 -13.65
N GLN A 123 -4.16 -0.53 -14.64
CA GLN A 123 -3.65 -1.81 -15.10
C GLN A 123 -2.85 -2.51 -14.00
N GLU A 124 -2.02 -1.76 -13.30
CA GLU A 124 -1.16 -2.28 -12.22
C GLU A 124 -2.00 -2.85 -11.07
N GLU A 125 -3.07 -2.14 -10.67
CA GLU A 125 -4.00 -2.57 -9.63
C GLU A 125 -4.80 -3.81 -10.03
N LEU A 126 -5.24 -3.91 -11.28
CA LEU A 126 -6.02 -5.06 -11.75
C LEU A 126 -5.19 -6.35 -11.85
N LEU A 127 -3.88 -6.21 -12.08
CA LEU A 127 -2.97 -7.34 -12.34
C LEU A 127 -2.16 -7.77 -11.12
N SER A 128 -2.17 -7.00 -10.04
CA SER A 128 -1.52 -7.33 -8.76
C SER A 128 -2.43 -8.11 -7.83
#